data_AF-A0A9C8AAC3-F1
#
_entry.id   AF-A0A9C8AAC3-F1
#
_cell.length_a   1.000
_cell.length_b   1.000
_cell.length_c   1.000
_cell.angle_alpha   90.00
_cell.angle_beta   90.00
_cell.angle_gamma   90.00
#
_symmetry.space_group_name_H-M   'P 1'
#
loop_
_entity.id
_entity.type
_entity.pdbx_description
1 polymer ?
#
loop_
_entity_poly.entity_id
_entity_poly.type
_entity_poly.pdbx_seq_one_letter_code
_entity_poly.pdbx_strand_id
1 'polypeptide(L)' 'FAEVKTRTSPKYGYPEEAVSRKKWNHLQAAIQYYLESHLDSNVEWCVDVIAIMGHPDRGNPHIQHFQNVVMADERE' A
#
# COMPACT_ATOMS: atom_id res chain seq x y z
N PHE A 1 -1.53 7.53 -4.93
CA PHE A 1 -2.15 7.07 -3.66
C PHE A 1 -1.14 6.26 -2.88
N ALA A 2 -1.22 6.22 -1.55
CA ALA A 2 -0.27 5.46 -0.73
C ALA A 2 -0.97 4.66 0.36
N GLU A 3 -0.59 3.39 0.51
CA GLU A 3 -1.00 2.53 1.61
C GLU A 3 0.16 2.41 2.60
N VAL A 4 -0.08 2.72 3.88
CA VAL A 4 0.96 2.67 4.93
C VAL A 4 0.72 1.45 5.81
N LYS A 5 1.76 0.62 5.99
CA LYS A 5 1.73 -0.57 6.84
C LYS A 5 2.81 -0.50 7.90
N THR A 6 2.39 -0.59 9.15
CA THR A 6 3.28 -0.57 10.31
C THR A 6 3.33 -1.95 10.97
N ARG A 7 4.51 -2.42 11.37
CA ARG A 7 4.65 -3.57 12.29
C ARG A 7 5.80 -3.36 13.27
N THR A 8 5.67 -3.94 14.45
CA THR A 8 6.71 -3.98 15.48
C THR A 8 7.64 -5.20 15.33
N SER A 9 7.24 -6.21 14.55
CA SER A 9 7.97 -7.45 14.34
C SER A 9 7.62 -8.10 12.99
N PRO A 10 8.56 -8.78 12.31
CA PRO A 10 8.32 -9.52 11.07
C PRO A 10 7.69 -10.92 11.28
N LYS A 11 7.34 -11.29 12.53
CA LYS A 11 6.86 -12.64 12.90
C LYS A 11 5.62 -13.14 12.11
N TYR A 12 4.88 -12.24 11.45
CA TYR A 12 3.67 -12.55 10.70
C TYR A 12 3.77 -12.19 9.22
N GLY A 13 4.98 -12.28 8.66
CA GLY A 13 5.29 -11.91 7.28
C GLY A 13 5.64 -10.43 7.13
N TYR A 14 6.21 -10.10 6.00
CA TYR A 14 6.61 -8.74 5.68
C TYR A 14 5.39 -7.86 5.35
N PRO A 15 5.45 -6.54 5.59
CA PRO A 15 4.35 -5.62 5.30
C PRO A 15 3.90 -5.64 3.83
N GLU A 16 4.81 -5.86 2.89
CA GLU A 16 4.56 -5.97 1.44
C GLU A 16 3.79 -7.25 1.07
N GLU A 17 4.02 -8.37 1.76
CA GLU A 17 3.24 -9.60 1.61
C GLU A 17 1.79 -9.44 2.14
N ALA A 18 1.51 -8.35 2.86
CA ALA A 18 0.25 -8.13 3.54
C ALA A 18 -0.81 -7.40 2.70
N VAL A 19 -0.54 -7.04 1.44
CA VAL A 19 -1.54 -6.50 0.53
C VAL A 19 -2.31 -7.67 -0.10
N SER A 20 -3.28 -8.19 0.66
CA SER A 20 -4.16 -9.23 0.13
C SER A 20 -5.04 -8.69 -1.01
N ARG A 21 -5.50 -9.58 -1.89
CA ARG A 21 -6.46 -9.25 -2.97
C ARG A 21 -7.66 -8.46 -2.46
N LYS A 22 -8.18 -8.80 -1.27
CA LYS A 22 -9.28 -8.06 -0.63
C LYS A 22 -8.91 -6.60 -0.33
N LYS A 23 -7.71 -6.34 0.21
CA LYS A 23 -7.24 -4.98 0.48
C LYS A 23 -7.03 -4.21 -0.82
N TRP A 24 -6.48 -4.88 -1.84
CA TRP A 24 -6.30 -4.29 -3.16
C TRP A 24 -7.62 -3.82 -3.76
N ASN A 25 -8.66 -4.67 -3.74
CA ASN A 25 -9.97 -4.32 -4.28
C ASN A 25 -10.59 -3.11 -3.54
N HIS A 26 -10.48 -3.05 -2.20
CA HIS A 26 -10.94 -1.89 -1.44
C HIS A 26 -10.17 -0.62 -1.77
N LEU A 27 -8.84 -0.71 -1.93
CA LEU A 27 -8.01 0.42 -2.30
C LEU A 27 -8.39 0.94 -3.69
N GLN A 28 -8.57 0.06 -4.67
CA GLN A 28 -9.03 0.44 -6.01
C GLN A 28 -10.39 1.12 -5.99
N ALA A 29 -11.34 0.61 -5.21
CA ALA A 29 -12.67 1.23 -5.10
C ALA A 29 -12.59 2.64 -4.48
N ALA A 30 -11.79 2.83 -3.43
CA ALA A 30 -11.57 4.15 -2.82
C ALA A 30 -10.89 5.13 -3.78
N ILE A 31 -9.91 4.66 -4.55
CA ILE A 31 -9.22 5.43 -5.58
C ILE A 31 -10.20 5.87 -6.66
N GLN A 32 -10.97 4.95 -7.21
CA GLN A 32 -11.97 5.25 -8.24
C GLN A 32 -12.97 6.30 -7.76
N TYR A 33 -13.52 6.12 -6.56
CA TYR A 33 -14.44 7.08 -5.97
C TYR A 33 -13.82 8.48 -5.82
N TYR A 34 -12.56 8.55 -5.36
CA TYR A 34 -11.85 9.83 -5.24
C TYR A 34 -11.63 10.50 -6.60
N LEU A 35 -11.16 9.74 -7.59
CA LEU A 35 -10.88 10.27 -8.94
C LEU A 35 -12.15 10.79 -9.61
N GLU A 36 -13.25 10.03 -9.53
CA GLU A 36 -14.56 10.42 -10.09
C GLU A 36 -15.15 11.69 -9.46
N SER A 37 -14.82 11.96 -8.19
CA SER A 37 -15.40 13.08 -7.44
C SER A 37 -14.55 14.35 -7.46
N HIS A 38 -13.26 14.28 -7.83
CA HIS A 38 -12.32 15.38 -7.64
C HIS A 38 -11.46 15.74 -8.86
N LEU A 39 -11.42 14.93 -9.92
CA LEU A 39 -10.51 15.15 -11.05
C LEU A 39 -11.23 15.07 -12.40
N ASP A 40 -10.86 15.98 -13.31
CA ASP A 40 -11.12 15.80 -14.73
C ASP A 40 -10.48 14.47 -15.18
N SER A 41 -11.14 13.77 -16.10
CA SER A 41 -11.02 12.33 -16.40
C SER A 41 -9.66 11.82 -16.89
N ASN A 42 -8.57 12.59 -16.76
CA ASN A 42 -7.27 12.33 -17.37
C ASN A 42 -6.06 12.47 -16.42
N VAL A 43 -6.22 12.13 -15.14
CA VAL A 43 -5.09 12.13 -14.19
C VAL A 43 -4.41 10.76 -14.15
N GLU A 44 -3.11 10.75 -14.42
CA GLU A 44 -2.25 9.60 -14.17
C GLU A 44 -2.11 9.38 -12.65
N TRP A 45 -2.30 8.14 -12.20
CA TRP A 45 -2.15 7.78 -10.79
C TRP A 45 -1.39 6.47 -10.62
N CYS A 46 -0.74 6.33 -9.46
CA CYS A 46 -0.08 5.12 -9.02
C CYS A 46 -0.50 4.77 -7.58
N VAL A 47 -0.16 3.57 -7.14
CA VAL A 47 -0.24 3.15 -5.74
C VAL A 47 1.15 2.85 -5.23
N ASP A 48 1.48 3.44 -4.10
CA ASP A 48 2.70 3.17 -3.36
C ASP A 48 2.40 2.43 -2.06
N VAL A 49 3.33 1.62 -1.58
CA VAL A 49 3.27 1.00 -0.25
C VAL A 49 4.45 1.49 0.58
N ILE A 50 4.16 2.01 1.76
CA ILE A 50 5.17 2.41 2.75
C ILE A 50 5.13 1.43 3.90
N ALA A 51 6.17 0.61 4.01
CA ALA A 51 6.38 -0.35 5.08
C ALA A 51 7.22 0.28 6.19
N ILE A 52 6.70 0.28 7.41
CA ILE A 52 7.36 0.85 8.58
C ILE A 52 7.54 -0.27 9.61
N MET A 53 8.79 -0.59 9.92
CA MET A 53 9.20 -1.62 10.87
C MET A 53 9.88 -0.98 12.08
N GLY A 54 9.22 -1.01 13.22
CA GLY A 54 9.77 -0.44 14.44
C GLY A 54 8.74 -0.29 15.54
N HIS A 55 9.22 0.07 16.74
CA HIS A 55 8.35 0.44 17.85
C HIS A 55 8.24 1.97 17.92
N PRO A 56 7.03 2.54 18.09
CA PRO A 56 6.85 3.99 18.24
C PRO A 56 7.73 4.59 19.34
N ASP A 57 7.94 3.83 20.41
CA ASP A 57 8.69 4.26 21.61
C ASP A 57 10.18 3.91 21.54
N ARG A 58 10.64 3.24 20.47
CA ARG A 58 12.05 2.83 20.33
C ARG A 58 12.65 3.38 19.04
N GLY A 59 13.27 4.55 19.17
CA GLY A 59 14.23 5.08 18.19
C GLY A 59 13.71 5.18 16.76
N ASN A 60 14.63 5.02 15.80
CA ASN A 60 14.37 5.25 14.39
C ASN A 60 13.81 3.98 13.72
N PRO A 61 12.56 3.98 13.22
CA PRO A 61 12.01 2.82 12.54
C PRO A 61 12.70 2.60 11.19
N HIS A 62 12.75 1.35 10.75
CA HIS A 62 13.14 1.02 9.39
C HIS A 62 11.95 1.29 8.46
N ILE A 63 12.17 2.12 7.44
CA ILE A 63 11.14 2.50 6.47
C ILE A 63 11.57 2.02 5.08
N GLN A 64 10.65 1.34 4.40
CA GLN A 64 10.83 0.91 3.02
C GLN A 64 9.66 1.41 2.17
N HIS A 65 9.98 1.99 1.01
CA HIS A 65 9.01 2.53 0.07
C HIS A 65 9.01 1.69 -1.20
N PHE A 66 7.87 1.06 -1.48
CA PHE A 66 7.60 0.36 -2.71
C PHE A 66 6.77 1.26 -3.60
N GLN A 67 7.36 1.68 -4.71
CA GLN A 67 6.74 2.61 -5.65
C GLN A 67 5.98 1.86 -6.73
N ASN A 68 4.83 2.42 -7.14
CA ASN A 68 4.03 1.94 -8.26
C ASN A 68 3.75 0.42 -8.21
N VAL A 69 3.29 -0.05 -7.05
CA VAL A 69 3.00 -1.46 -6.83
C VAL A 69 1.81 -1.91 -7.67
N VAL A 70 1.86 -3.15 -8.12
CA VAL A 70 0.78 -3.84 -8.84
C VAL A 70 0.51 -5.18 -8.18
N MET A 71 -0.72 -5.70 -8.31
CA MET A 71 -0.97 -7.08 -7.92
C MET A 71 -0.34 -8.02 -8.94
N ALA A 72 0.43 -8.99 -8.47
CA ALA A 72 0.80 -10.13 -9.28
C ALA A 72 -0.48 -10.85 -9.76
N ASP A 73 -0.54 -11.18 -11.05
CA ASP A 73 -1.56 -12.09 -11.60
C ASP A 73 -1.11 -13.53 -11.32
N GLU A 74 -1.99 -14.38 -10.80
CA GLU A 74 -1.68 -15.78 -10.48
C GLU A 74 -1.80 -16.71 -11.71
N ARG A 75 -1.71 -16.13 -12.92
CA ARG A 75 -1.81 -16.88 -14.18
C ARG A 75 -0.42 -17.14 -14.75
N GLU A 76 0.12 -18.31 -14.41
CA GLU A 76 1.05 -19.09 -15.25
C GLU A 76 0.35 -20.38 -15.70
#